data_AF-A0A8J4W626-F1
#
_entry.id   AF-A0A8J4W626-F1
#
_cell.length_a   1.000
_cell.length_b   1.000
_cell.length_c   1.000
_cell.angle_alpha   90.00
_cell.angle_beta   90.00
_cell.angle_gamma   90.00
#
_symmetry.space_group_name_H-M   'P 1'
#
loop_
_entity.id
_entity.type
_entity.pdbx_description
1 polymer ?
#
loop_
_entity_poly.entity_id
_entity_poly.type
_entity_poly.pdbx_seq_one_letter_code
_entity_poly.pdbx_strand_id
1 'polypeptide(L)'
;MDKGYHLKFIQLHTETLSGNEAHQNCMFIYWHRMMLLGYENMLRSLDDRYKCITLPYWDHLAATARRTSGTCSNLQSCSPIITESGGTTSYSTKTKNLNIFGTTITPYSTELCINQAPHSHFCANNTVCAQCVIRKKSTSMASTAYPGEASFASVYQQVFYYNDSASFSNAVERGVHNTIHNALGGVMAYLQAPADLIFYSHHALVDLLQTIYLKCQNGGEDIFLSATTKSSDSRFWNACARKSSGTVYTPADNVTMRVTGFDGRTFVNVWQDPKNVLYPFFKDLPTKYSDLVDAKDLGNYSYTYNISGALANMYTNCWASNTINSASFSLMSATRQESEGRRNDDLRPIISPGTEDDDTVKRWTIALYEAARIVGYEEWAAREQMETVICQYQEDCLGGVVDFTDLYRTNFGIEGHTRCFSVVEELKTGYRAIGIPNWKGITSRFLRCSKYNKQDTSPYGAITTQ
;
A
#
# COMPACT_ATOMS: atom_id res chain seq x y z
N MET A 1 18.12 -15.02 3.68
CA MET A 1 19.02 -14.11 4.43
C MET A 1 20.44 -14.63 4.47
N ASP A 2 20.65 -15.90 4.83
CA ASP A 2 21.98 -16.51 4.98
C ASP A 2 22.92 -16.39 3.76
N LYS A 3 22.39 -16.45 2.53
CA LYS A 3 23.19 -16.23 1.30
C LYS A 3 23.62 -14.77 1.07
N GLY A 4 23.22 -13.83 1.93
CA GLY A 4 23.56 -12.41 1.84
C GLY A 4 22.75 -11.59 0.82
N TYR A 5 21.95 -12.22 -0.05
CA TYR A 5 21.15 -11.52 -1.06
C TYR A 5 20.18 -10.50 -0.45
N HIS A 6 19.47 -10.87 0.61
CA HIS A 6 18.53 -9.97 1.29
C HIS A 6 19.18 -8.65 1.72
N LEU A 7 20.41 -8.71 2.25
CA LEU A 7 21.15 -7.52 2.65
C LEU A 7 21.49 -6.63 1.43
N LYS A 8 21.70 -7.22 0.26
CA LYS A 8 21.97 -6.47 -0.99
C LYS A 8 20.72 -5.77 -1.54
N PHE A 9 19.52 -6.32 -1.37
CA PHE A 9 18.28 -5.60 -1.69
C PHE A 9 18.06 -4.38 -0.79
N ILE A 10 18.47 -4.47 0.48
CA ILE A 10 18.47 -3.29 1.37
C ILE A 10 19.50 -2.27 0.87
N GLN A 11 20.71 -2.71 0.47
CA GLN A 11 21.72 -1.82 -0.11
C GLN A 11 21.17 -1.06 -1.32
N LEU A 12 20.49 -1.79 -2.20
CA LEU A 12 19.88 -1.27 -3.42
C LEU A 12 18.88 -0.14 -3.11
N HIS A 13 18.06 -0.31 -2.08
CA HIS A 13 17.07 0.70 -1.68
C HIS A 13 17.69 1.90 -0.95
N THR A 14 18.78 1.68 -0.20
CA THR A 14 19.47 2.73 0.57
C THR A 14 20.54 3.49 -0.22
N GLU A 15 21.02 2.96 -1.35
CA GLU A 15 22.02 3.62 -2.17
C GLU A 15 21.47 4.94 -2.71
N THR A 16 22.25 6.02 -2.60
CA THR A 16 21.75 7.38 -2.78
C THR A 16 21.08 7.63 -4.13
N LEU A 17 21.65 7.16 -5.25
CA LEU A 17 20.99 7.38 -6.55
C LEU A 17 19.73 6.53 -6.70
N SER A 18 19.79 5.27 -6.29
CA SER A 18 18.67 4.32 -6.36
C SER A 18 17.51 4.76 -5.46
N GLY A 19 17.79 5.10 -4.19
CA GLY A 19 16.81 5.59 -3.23
C GLY A 19 16.17 6.92 -3.62
N ASN A 20 16.88 7.77 -4.37
CA ASN A 20 16.34 9.00 -4.94
C ASN A 20 15.36 8.76 -6.08
N GLU A 21 15.50 7.69 -6.86
CA GLU A 21 14.50 7.28 -7.85
C GLU A 21 13.37 6.47 -7.22
N ALA A 22 13.65 5.79 -6.11
CA ALA A 22 12.67 5.00 -5.39
C ALA A 22 11.59 5.85 -4.71
N HIS A 23 11.82 7.11 -4.31
CA HIS A 23 10.85 7.88 -3.51
C HIS A 23 10.71 9.35 -3.91
N GLN A 24 9.54 9.93 -3.63
CA GLN A 24 9.16 11.34 -3.77
C GLN A 24 9.41 11.87 -5.18
N ASN A 25 9.10 11.05 -6.17
CA ASN A 25 9.22 11.40 -7.57
C ASN A 25 8.29 10.50 -8.40
N CYS A 26 8.14 10.81 -9.68
CA CYS A 26 7.22 10.15 -10.60
C CYS A 26 7.60 8.70 -10.96
N MET A 27 8.78 8.21 -10.57
CA MET A 27 9.26 6.86 -10.85
C MET A 27 9.03 5.87 -9.70
N PHE A 28 8.58 6.35 -8.53
CA PHE A 28 8.41 5.58 -7.29
C PHE A 28 7.77 4.20 -7.53
N ILE A 29 6.63 4.14 -8.21
CA ILE A 29 5.90 2.89 -8.44
C ILE A 29 6.67 1.92 -9.37
N TYR A 30 7.20 2.41 -10.50
CA TYR A 30 7.90 1.55 -11.47
C TYR A 30 9.23 1.04 -10.93
N TRP A 31 9.94 1.86 -10.16
CA TRP A 31 11.17 1.46 -9.49
C TRP A 31 10.90 0.30 -8.53
N HIS A 32 9.85 0.41 -7.70
CA HIS A 32 9.47 -0.66 -6.77
C HIS A 32 9.01 -1.93 -7.49
N ARG A 33 8.30 -1.84 -8.63
CA ARG A 33 7.97 -3.01 -9.46
C ARG A 33 9.20 -3.81 -9.87
N MET A 34 10.24 -3.15 -10.40
CA MET A 34 11.47 -3.84 -10.79
C MET A 34 12.20 -4.45 -9.57
N MET A 35 12.17 -3.78 -8.42
CA MET A 35 12.71 -4.33 -7.18
C MET A 35 11.96 -5.60 -6.73
N LEU A 36 10.63 -5.60 -6.79
CA LEU A 36 9.78 -6.75 -6.45
C LEU A 36 10.07 -7.94 -7.36
N LEU A 37 10.12 -7.72 -8.69
CA LEU A 37 10.44 -8.76 -9.67
C LEU A 37 11.83 -9.36 -9.43
N GLY A 38 12.84 -8.53 -9.17
CA GLY A 38 14.17 -9.00 -8.82
C GLY A 38 14.17 -9.82 -7.52
N TYR A 39 13.41 -9.40 -6.51
CA TYR A 39 13.32 -10.13 -5.24
C TYR A 39 12.60 -11.48 -5.39
N GLU A 40 11.51 -11.52 -6.16
CA GLU A 40 10.80 -12.75 -6.49
C GLU A 40 11.69 -13.73 -7.28
N ASN A 41 12.41 -13.24 -8.29
CA ASN A 41 13.39 -14.03 -9.04
C ASN A 41 14.48 -14.60 -8.12
N MET A 42 14.97 -13.80 -7.16
CA MET A 42 15.91 -14.26 -6.15
C MET A 42 15.32 -15.40 -5.31
N LEU A 43 14.09 -15.26 -4.79
CA LEU A 43 13.43 -16.32 -4.02
C LEU A 43 13.26 -17.61 -4.82
N ARG A 44 12.79 -17.51 -6.08
CA ARG A 44 12.63 -18.65 -6.99
C ARG A 44 13.92 -19.39 -7.29
N SER A 45 15.05 -18.68 -7.27
CA SER A 45 16.38 -19.25 -7.54
C SER A 45 17.00 -20.00 -6.36
N LEU A 46 16.43 -19.88 -5.15
CA LEU A 46 17.09 -20.39 -3.94
C LEU A 46 17.15 -21.93 -3.89
N ASP A 47 16.11 -22.59 -4.40
CA ASP A 47 15.90 -24.04 -4.44
C ASP A 47 14.73 -24.36 -5.39
N ASP A 48 14.73 -25.54 -6.02
CA ASP A 48 13.67 -25.98 -6.94
C ASP A 48 12.27 -25.95 -6.31
N ARG A 49 12.16 -26.17 -5.00
CA ARG A 49 10.87 -26.10 -4.29
C ARG A 49 10.26 -24.69 -4.27
N TYR A 50 11.06 -23.66 -4.54
CA TYR A 50 10.65 -22.26 -4.54
C TYR A 50 10.38 -21.70 -5.93
N LYS A 51 10.61 -22.48 -7.00
CA LYS A 51 10.50 -22.01 -8.39
C LYS A 51 9.13 -21.41 -8.75
N CYS A 52 8.08 -21.79 -8.02
CA CYS A 52 6.70 -21.32 -8.21
C CYS A 52 6.23 -20.31 -7.15
N ILE A 53 7.11 -19.85 -6.25
CA ILE A 53 6.74 -18.82 -5.28
C ILE A 53 6.35 -17.54 -6.02
N THR A 54 5.32 -16.88 -5.51
CA THR A 54 4.97 -15.51 -5.84
C THR A 54 4.99 -14.65 -4.58
N LEU A 55 5.29 -13.36 -4.71
CA LEU A 55 5.18 -12.42 -3.61
C LEU A 55 3.69 -12.15 -3.29
N PRO A 56 3.22 -12.43 -2.07
CA PRO A 56 1.86 -12.07 -1.69
C PRO A 56 1.78 -10.57 -1.43
N TYR A 57 0.64 -9.94 -1.73
CA TYR A 57 0.37 -8.56 -1.32
C TYR A 57 -0.35 -8.52 0.03
N TRP A 58 -0.16 -7.44 0.78
CA TRP A 58 -0.89 -7.18 2.02
C TRP A 58 -2.15 -6.37 1.74
N ASP A 59 -3.31 -7.02 1.79
CA ASP A 59 -4.59 -6.34 1.57
C ASP A 59 -4.99 -5.43 2.74
N HIS A 60 -4.64 -4.14 2.63
CA HIS A 60 -5.01 -3.12 3.60
C HIS A 60 -6.50 -2.78 3.58
N LEU A 61 -7.20 -2.95 2.46
CA LEU A 61 -8.63 -2.64 2.36
C LEU A 61 -9.46 -3.71 3.08
N ALA A 62 -9.12 -4.99 2.90
CA ALA A 62 -9.74 -6.08 3.66
C ALA A 62 -9.45 -5.95 5.16
N ALA A 63 -8.23 -5.53 5.53
CA ALA A 63 -7.87 -5.32 6.92
C ALA A 63 -8.61 -4.14 7.58
N THR A 64 -8.77 -3.02 6.86
CA THR A 64 -9.60 -1.90 7.33
C THR A 64 -11.08 -2.23 7.33
N ALA A 65 -11.57 -3.08 6.41
CA ALA A 65 -12.94 -3.57 6.43
C ALA A 65 -13.23 -4.37 7.71
N ARG A 66 -12.37 -5.34 8.05
CA ARG A 66 -12.43 -6.08 9.33
C ARG A 66 -12.41 -5.14 10.53
N ARG A 67 -11.54 -4.13 10.52
CA ARG A 67 -11.44 -3.14 11.60
C ARG A 67 -12.74 -2.36 11.77
N THR A 68 -13.32 -1.95 10.65
CA THR A 68 -14.50 -1.09 10.58
C THR A 68 -15.77 -1.83 11.00
N SER A 69 -15.91 -3.10 10.59
CA SER A 69 -16.99 -3.99 11.00
C SER A 69 -16.85 -4.53 12.43
N GLY A 70 -15.68 -4.36 13.05
CA GLY A 70 -15.43 -4.73 14.45
C GLY A 70 -15.02 -6.19 14.64
N THR A 71 -14.60 -6.90 13.58
CA THR A 71 -14.06 -8.27 13.68
C THR A 71 -12.62 -8.30 14.18
N CYS A 72 -11.92 -7.16 14.09
CA CYS A 72 -10.61 -6.93 14.71
C CYS A 72 -10.53 -5.48 15.24
N SER A 73 -9.48 -5.18 16.00
CA SER A 73 -9.39 -3.96 16.81
C SER A 73 -8.20 -3.05 16.52
N ASN A 74 -7.14 -3.56 15.91
CA ASN A 74 -5.89 -2.82 15.71
C ASN A 74 -5.09 -3.38 14.52
N LEU A 75 -4.00 -2.70 14.16
CA LEU A 75 -3.14 -3.08 13.04
C LEU A 75 -2.71 -4.55 13.07
N GLN A 76 -2.37 -5.08 14.26
CA GLN A 76 -1.95 -6.48 14.45
C GLN A 76 -3.10 -7.47 14.28
N SER A 77 -4.21 -7.29 15.01
CA SER A 77 -5.34 -8.22 14.97
C SER A 77 -6.07 -8.23 13.63
N CYS A 78 -5.94 -7.14 12.86
CA CYS A 78 -6.50 -7.03 11.53
C CYS A 78 -5.58 -7.56 10.42
N SER A 79 -4.31 -7.92 10.71
CA SER A 79 -3.31 -8.27 9.71
C SER A 79 -2.54 -9.54 10.07
N PRO A 80 -3.05 -10.74 9.72
CA PRO A 80 -2.37 -12.01 9.97
C PRO A 80 -0.92 -12.04 9.45
N ILE A 81 -0.65 -11.34 8.33
CA ILE A 81 0.67 -11.25 7.70
C ILE A 81 1.75 -10.65 8.63
N ILE A 82 1.39 -9.87 9.65
CA ILE A 82 2.36 -9.38 10.64
C ILE A 82 2.96 -10.56 11.42
N THR A 83 2.15 -11.55 11.78
CA THR A 83 2.62 -12.77 12.44
C THR A 83 3.44 -13.63 11.50
N GLU A 84 2.99 -13.80 10.26
CA GLU A 84 3.66 -14.63 9.22
C GLU A 84 5.02 -14.04 8.79
N SER A 85 5.18 -12.72 8.86
CA SER A 85 6.42 -12.00 8.57
C SER A 85 7.28 -11.76 9.81
N GLY A 86 7.30 -12.66 10.79
CA GLY A 86 8.21 -12.60 11.94
C GLY A 86 7.63 -11.97 13.22
N GLY A 87 6.34 -11.65 13.26
CA GLY A 87 5.61 -11.34 14.49
C GLY A 87 6.08 -10.10 15.27
N THR A 88 5.76 -10.06 16.56
CA THR A 88 5.94 -8.86 17.42
C THR A 88 6.34 -9.19 18.87
N THR A 89 6.59 -10.47 19.20
CA THR A 89 6.69 -10.92 20.61
C THR A 89 8.06 -11.44 21.00
N SER A 90 8.70 -12.29 20.20
CA SER A 90 10.04 -12.82 20.53
C SER A 90 11.11 -11.81 20.15
N TYR A 91 12.10 -11.62 21.02
CA TYR A 91 13.17 -10.64 20.81
C TYR A 91 14.55 -11.20 21.13
N SER A 92 15.57 -10.65 20.46
CA SER A 92 16.98 -10.94 20.71
C SER A 92 17.55 -9.94 21.73
N THR A 93 18.21 -10.44 22.78
CA THR A 93 18.94 -9.62 23.76
C THR A 93 20.33 -9.21 23.27
N LYS A 94 20.79 -9.79 22.16
CA LYS A 94 22.18 -9.68 21.69
C LYS A 94 22.54 -8.30 21.15
N THR A 95 21.56 -7.49 20.76
CA THR A 95 21.81 -6.22 20.10
C THR A 95 20.72 -5.21 20.44
N LYS A 96 21.13 -4.07 21.01
CA LYS A 96 20.22 -2.94 21.24
C LYS A 96 20.05 -2.07 19.99
N ASN A 97 21.07 -1.92 19.14
CA ASN A 97 21.00 -1.06 17.95
C ASN A 97 21.27 -1.85 16.67
N LEU A 98 20.46 -1.66 15.64
CA LEU A 98 20.62 -2.30 14.34
C LEU A 98 21.34 -1.35 13.38
N ASN A 99 22.53 -1.71 12.94
CA ASN A 99 23.35 -0.91 12.03
C ASN A 99 23.22 -1.46 10.62
N ILE A 100 22.65 -0.68 9.69
CA ILE A 100 22.43 -1.12 8.31
C ILE A 100 22.93 -0.01 7.38
N PHE A 101 23.95 -0.31 6.57
CA PHE A 101 24.55 0.62 5.60
C PHE A 101 24.81 2.05 6.12
N GLY A 102 25.39 2.16 7.32
CA GLY A 102 25.76 3.46 7.91
C GLY A 102 24.64 4.15 8.69
N THR A 103 23.43 3.59 8.70
CA THR A 103 22.32 4.07 9.55
C THR A 103 22.22 3.21 10.80
N THR A 104 22.29 3.87 11.97
CA THR A 104 22.06 3.26 13.28
C THR A 104 20.60 3.39 13.66
N ILE A 105 19.88 2.26 13.69
CA ILE A 105 18.47 2.19 14.09
C ILE A 105 18.42 1.77 15.55
N THR A 106 17.98 2.70 16.40
CA THR A 106 17.82 2.49 17.85
C THR A 106 16.34 2.25 18.15
N PRO A 107 15.96 1.13 18.80
CA PRO A 107 14.59 0.82 19.12
C PRO A 107 14.08 1.78 20.20
N TYR A 108 12.87 2.31 19.99
CA TYR A 108 12.15 3.05 21.02
C TYR A 108 11.63 2.12 22.12
N SER A 109 11.14 2.69 23.22
CA SER A 109 10.50 1.92 24.30
C SER A 109 9.28 1.11 23.83
N THR A 110 8.70 1.46 22.68
CA THR A 110 7.59 0.81 21.99
C THR A 110 8.02 -0.28 21.01
N GLU A 111 9.31 -0.54 20.86
CA GLU A 111 9.88 -1.42 19.82
C GLU A 111 10.78 -2.51 20.42
N LEU A 112 10.96 -3.57 19.65
CA LEU A 112 11.84 -4.69 19.96
C LEU A 112 12.61 -5.13 18.73
N CYS A 113 13.79 -5.68 18.97
CA CYS A 113 14.59 -6.43 18.01
C CYS A 113 13.96 -7.84 17.89
N ILE A 114 12.95 -7.97 17.02
CA ILE A 114 12.14 -9.18 16.84
C ILE A 114 12.93 -10.28 16.12
N ASN A 115 12.94 -11.49 16.67
CA ASN A 115 13.75 -12.60 16.17
C ASN A 115 12.94 -13.84 15.78
N GLN A 116 11.63 -13.75 15.64
CA GLN A 116 10.86 -14.89 15.13
C GLN A 116 11.26 -15.15 13.68
N ALA A 117 11.20 -16.41 13.26
CA ALA A 117 11.53 -16.76 11.89
C ALA A 117 10.63 -15.99 10.91
N PRO A 118 11.19 -15.46 9.81
CA PRO A 118 12.57 -15.67 9.34
C PRO A 118 13.60 -14.63 9.83
N HIS A 119 13.22 -13.64 10.64
CA HIS A 119 14.13 -12.55 11.06
C HIS A 119 15.26 -12.98 12.00
N SER A 120 15.17 -14.16 12.63
CA SER A 120 16.29 -14.78 13.36
C SER A 120 17.57 -14.94 12.54
N HIS A 121 17.46 -14.91 11.21
CA HIS A 121 18.58 -15.02 10.28
C HIS A 121 19.11 -13.67 9.78
N PHE A 122 18.53 -12.55 10.23
CA PHE A 122 18.97 -11.23 9.78
C PHE A 122 20.14 -10.70 10.62
N CYS A 123 21.29 -10.46 10.00
CA CYS A 123 22.48 -9.99 10.70
C CYS A 123 22.75 -8.48 10.62
N ALA A 124 22.12 -7.75 9.68
CA ALA A 124 22.47 -6.38 9.33
C ALA A 124 23.98 -6.21 9.00
N ASN A 125 24.53 -5.00 9.17
CA ASN A 125 25.97 -4.71 9.08
C ASN A 125 26.64 -4.68 10.47
N ASN A 126 26.04 -5.31 11.49
CA ASN A 126 26.56 -5.34 12.85
C ASN A 126 27.79 -6.26 12.99
N THR A 127 28.74 -5.89 13.86
CA THR A 127 29.93 -6.72 14.17
C THR A 127 29.55 -8.10 14.70
N VAL A 128 28.48 -8.17 15.49
CA VAL A 128 27.83 -9.42 15.91
C VAL A 128 26.48 -9.50 15.19
N CYS A 129 26.19 -10.64 14.57
CA CYS A 129 24.93 -10.84 13.88
C CYS A 129 23.74 -10.54 14.81
N ALA A 130 22.90 -9.57 14.42
CA ALA A 130 21.78 -9.11 15.23
C ALA A 130 20.72 -10.20 15.48
N GLN A 131 20.50 -11.07 14.48
CA GLN A 131 19.49 -12.13 14.46
C GLN A 131 18.07 -11.59 14.70
N CYS A 132 17.79 -10.39 14.20
CA CYS A 132 16.50 -9.73 14.41
C CYS A 132 16.29 -8.55 13.47
N VAL A 133 15.06 -8.08 13.37
CA VAL A 133 14.71 -6.78 12.80
C VAL A 133 14.05 -5.93 13.88
N ILE A 134 14.20 -4.60 13.85
CA ILE A 134 13.52 -3.73 14.81
C ILE A 134 12.10 -3.44 14.31
N ARG A 135 11.09 -3.75 15.13
CA ARG A 135 9.66 -3.51 14.87
C ARG A 135 8.95 -3.14 16.18
N LYS A 136 7.78 -2.49 16.10
CA LYS A 136 6.90 -2.29 17.26
C LYS A 136 6.61 -3.60 17.99
N LYS A 137 6.68 -3.57 19.33
CA LYS A 137 6.37 -4.70 20.20
C LYS A 137 4.87 -4.94 20.28
N SER A 138 4.47 -6.16 20.62
CA SER A 138 3.05 -6.57 20.58
C SER A 138 2.09 -5.62 21.29
N THR A 139 2.44 -5.05 22.46
CA THR A 139 1.54 -4.13 23.17
C THR A 139 1.37 -2.80 22.44
N SER A 140 2.43 -2.29 21.82
CA SER A 140 2.41 -1.05 21.04
C SER A 140 1.78 -1.25 19.65
N MET A 141 1.95 -2.43 19.05
CA MET A 141 1.25 -2.79 17.82
C MET A 141 -0.26 -2.97 18.07
N ALA A 142 -0.63 -3.56 19.22
CA ALA A 142 -2.02 -3.73 19.62
C ALA A 142 -2.74 -2.40 19.97
N SER A 143 -2.00 -1.35 20.29
CA SER A 143 -2.53 0.01 20.47
C SER A 143 -2.44 0.88 19.22
N THR A 144 -1.91 0.36 18.10
CA THR A 144 -1.80 1.11 16.85
C THR A 144 -3.09 0.97 16.06
N ALA A 145 -3.80 2.09 15.88
CA ALA A 145 -4.96 2.15 15.00
C ALA A 145 -4.55 1.80 13.56
N TYR A 146 -5.43 1.13 12.84
CA TYR A 146 -5.22 0.94 11.40
C TYR A 146 -5.31 2.31 10.72
N PRO A 147 -4.34 2.73 9.87
CA PRO A 147 -4.39 4.03 9.21
C PRO A 147 -5.68 4.24 8.40
N GLY A 148 -6.24 5.45 8.45
CA GLY A 148 -7.46 5.79 7.71
C GLY A 148 -7.24 5.84 6.19
N GLU A 149 -6.01 6.11 5.77
CA GLU A 149 -5.53 6.15 4.39
C GLU A 149 -5.57 4.77 3.71
N ALA A 150 -5.68 3.70 4.50
CA ALA A 150 -5.87 2.33 4.02
C ALA A 150 -7.35 1.95 3.80
N SER A 151 -8.29 2.83 4.17
CA SER A 151 -9.73 2.59 3.96
C SER A 151 -10.09 2.65 2.48
N PHE A 152 -11.16 1.96 2.09
CA PHE A 152 -11.63 1.95 0.69
C PHE A 152 -11.81 3.36 0.12
N ALA A 153 -12.44 4.29 0.85
CA ALA A 153 -12.67 5.63 0.31
C ALA A 153 -11.38 6.42 0.10
N SER A 154 -10.41 6.30 1.01
CA SER A 154 -9.14 7.00 0.83
C SER A 154 -8.30 6.38 -0.28
N VAL A 155 -8.22 5.05 -0.35
CA VAL A 155 -7.52 4.37 -1.45
C VAL A 155 -8.22 4.64 -2.79
N TYR A 156 -9.56 4.69 -2.81
CA TYR A 156 -10.30 5.11 -3.99
C TYR A 156 -9.83 6.48 -4.49
N GLN A 157 -9.72 7.47 -3.60
CA GLN A 157 -9.27 8.81 -3.99
C GLN A 157 -7.81 8.81 -4.46
N GLN A 158 -6.94 8.07 -3.78
CA GLN A 158 -5.53 7.93 -4.18
C GLN A 158 -5.39 7.36 -5.60
N VAL A 159 -6.24 6.39 -5.96
CA VAL A 159 -6.19 5.72 -7.27
C VAL A 159 -6.94 6.49 -8.36
N PHE A 160 -8.16 6.98 -8.08
CA PHE A 160 -9.08 7.42 -9.14
C PHE A 160 -9.31 8.93 -9.23
N TYR A 161 -8.80 9.73 -8.28
CA TYR A 161 -8.95 11.18 -8.35
C TYR A 161 -8.10 11.81 -9.47
N TYR A 162 -6.91 11.26 -9.71
CA TYR A 162 -5.96 11.77 -10.70
C TYR A 162 -6.00 10.97 -12.00
N ASN A 163 -5.83 11.66 -13.12
CA ASN A 163 -5.79 11.07 -14.47
C ASN A 163 -4.38 11.13 -15.09
N ASP A 164 -3.35 11.24 -14.26
CA ASP A 164 -1.96 11.25 -14.68
C ASP A 164 -1.11 10.41 -13.72
N SER A 165 -0.05 9.77 -14.24
CA SER A 165 0.72 8.77 -13.48
C SER A 165 1.55 9.37 -12.35
N ALA A 166 2.01 10.62 -12.49
CA ALA A 166 2.82 11.28 -11.48
C ALA A 166 1.98 11.65 -10.26
N SER A 167 0.80 12.25 -10.46
CA SER A 167 -0.09 12.60 -9.36
C SER A 167 -0.69 11.36 -8.70
N PHE A 168 -1.06 10.33 -9.48
CA PHE A 168 -1.46 9.02 -8.96
C PHE A 168 -0.37 8.40 -8.08
N SER A 169 0.86 8.30 -8.60
CA SER A 169 2.01 7.73 -7.87
C SER A 169 2.27 8.49 -6.58
N ASN A 170 2.22 9.83 -6.62
CA ASN A 170 2.40 10.68 -5.45
C ASN A 170 1.28 10.47 -4.41
N ALA A 171 0.03 10.35 -4.86
CA ALA A 171 -1.11 10.14 -3.97
C ALA A 171 -1.03 8.78 -3.24
N VAL A 172 -0.64 7.72 -3.94
CA VAL A 172 -0.41 6.40 -3.33
C VAL A 172 0.78 6.43 -2.38
N GLU A 173 1.91 7.04 -2.78
CA GLU A 173 3.11 7.16 -1.95
C GLU A 173 2.79 7.89 -0.63
N ARG A 174 2.15 9.07 -0.70
CA ARG A 174 1.81 9.88 0.47
C ARG A 174 0.66 9.32 1.30
N GLY A 175 -0.20 8.51 0.70
CA GLY A 175 -1.35 7.91 1.33
C GLY A 175 -1.03 6.57 1.99
N VAL A 176 -1.59 5.49 1.46
CA VAL A 176 -1.52 4.15 2.05
C VAL A 176 -0.08 3.66 2.23
N HIS A 177 0.84 4.03 1.34
CA HIS A 177 2.24 3.63 1.44
C HIS A 177 2.92 4.22 2.69
N ASN A 178 3.05 5.56 2.76
CA ASN A 178 3.77 6.20 3.85
C ASN A 178 3.13 5.94 5.22
N THR A 179 1.80 5.92 5.28
CA THR A 179 1.07 5.74 6.55
C THR A 179 1.26 4.36 7.15
N ILE A 180 1.32 3.30 6.34
CA ILE A 180 1.58 1.94 6.84
C ILE A 180 3.04 1.78 7.28
N HIS A 181 3.99 2.33 6.53
CA HIS A 181 5.40 2.40 6.93
C HIS A 181 5.55 3.09 8.30
N ASN A 182 4.94 4.26 8.48
CA ASN A 182 4.91 5.00 9.75
C ASN A 182 4.21 4.21 10.87
N ALA A 183 3.10 3.54 10.57
CA ALA A 183 2.33 2.79 11.55
C ALA A 183 3.08 1.54 12.06
N LEU A 184 3.89 0.87 11.23
CA LEU A 184 4.71 -0.26 11.66
C LEU A 184 5.88 0.16 12.56
N GLY A 185 6.44 1.35 12.33
CA GLY A 185 7.61 1.84 13.06
C GLY A 185 8.85 0.97 12.86
N GLY A 186 9.81 1.03 13.78
CA GLY A 186 11.06 0.30 13.69
C GLY A 186 11.77 0.56 12.37
N VAL A 187 12.32 -0.48 11.72
CA VAL A 187 13.02 -0.32 10.43
C VAL A 187 12.11 0.16 9.31
N MET A 188 10.79 -0.08 9.38
CA MET A 188 9.83 0.38 8.37
C MET A 188 9.69 1.91 8.35
N ALA A 189 10.19 2.60 9.38
CA ALA A 189 10.26 4.06 9.43
C ALA A 189 11.55 4.65 8.85
N TYR A 190 12.37 3.86 8.14
CA TYR A 190 13.65 4.27 7.55
C TYR A 190 13.77 3.82 6.09
N LEU A 191 14.76 4.33 5.34
CA LEU A 191 15.14 3.79 4.03
C LEU A 191 15.64 2.34 4.10
N GLN A 192 15.91 1.82 5.29
CA GLN A 192 16.26 0.41 5.52
C GLN A 192 15.04 -0.49 5.65
N ALA A 193 13.82 0.00 5.37
CA ALA A 193 12.57 -0.75 5.45
C ALA A 193 12.59 -2.14 4.79
N PRO A 194 13.27 -2.39 3.64
CA PRO A 194 13.39 -3.73 3.07
C PRO A 194 14.08 -4.77 3.96
N ALA A 195 14.68 -4.35 5.08
CA ALA A 195 15.17 -5.27 6.11
C ALA A 195 14.04 -6.13 6.68
N ASP A 196 12.86 -5.54 6.81
CA ASP A 196 11.65 -6.24 7.19
C ASP A 196 11.01 -6.90 5.95
N LEU A 197 10.64 -8.19 6.05
CA LEU A 197 10.05 -8.91 4.93
C LEU A 197 8.64 -8.44 4.59
N ILE A 198 7.93 -7.85 5.55
CA ILE A 198 6.59 -7.31 5.30
C ILE A 198 6.62 -6.17 4.26
N PHE A 199 7.79 -5.54 4.05
CA PHE A 199 8.04 -4.54 3.01
C PHE A 199 7.58 -5.03 1.63
N TYR A 200 7.98 -6.24 1.23
CA TYR A 200 7.70 -6.75 -0.12
C TYR A 200 6.21 -6.98 -0.34
N SER A 201 5.48 -7.41 0.69
CA SER A 201 4.02 -7.57 0.60
C SER A 201 3.26 -6.25 0.64
N HIS A 202 3.75 -5.28 1.40
CA HIS A 202 3.21 -3.93 1.37
C HIS A 202 3.40 -3.29 -0.02
N HIS A 203 4.59 -3.40 -0.60
CA HIS A 203 4.90 -2.88 -1.93
C HIS A 203 4.23 -3.65 -3.07
N ALA A 204 3.94 -4.95 -2.90
CA ALA A 204 3.11 -5.69 -3.84
C ALA A 204 1.65 -5.15 -3.88
N LEU A 205 1.12 -4.61 -2.77
CA LEU A 205 -0.16 -3.89 -2.83
C LEU A 205 -0.02 -2.59 -3.64
N VAL A 206 1.04 -1.81 -3.43
CA VAL A 206 1.30 -0.57 -4.18
C VAL A 206 1.34 -0.85 -5.68
N ASP A 207 2.02 -1.93 -6.09
CA ASP A 207 2.06 -2.40 -7.47
C ASP A 207 0.68 -2.86 -8.00
N LEU A 208 -0.11 -3.55 -7.17
CA LEU A 208 -1.48 -3.92 -7.52
C LEU A 208 -2.37 -2.67 -7.75
N LEU A 209 -2.21 -1.62 -6.93
CA LEU A 209 -2.95 -0.36 -7.14
C LEU A 209 -2.60 0.29 -8.49
N GLN A 210 -1.34 0.21 -8.93
CA GLN A 210 -0.96 0.63 -10.28
C GLN A 210 -1.64 -0.23 -11.35
N THR A 211 -1.73 -1.55 -11.15
CA THR A 211 -2.39 -2.45 -12.09
C THR A 211 -3.88 -2.11 -12.24
N ILE A 212 -4.56 -1.81 -11.12
CA ILE A 212 -5.96 -1.34 -11.11
C ILE A 212 -6.08 0.00 -11.85
N TYR A 213 -5.23 0.97 -11.49
CA TYR A 213 -5.20 2.29 -12.12
C TYR A 213 -5.03 2.18 -13.64
N LEU A 214 -4.01 1.43 -14.10
CA LEU A 214 -3.72 1.25 -15.51
C LEU A 214 -4.90 0.64 -16.25
N LYS A 215 -5.48 -0.46 -15.75
CA LYS A 215 -6.65 -1.10 -16.38
C LYS A 215 -7.80 -0.12 -16.54
N CYS A 216 -8.07 0.68 -15.53
CA CYS A 216 -9.18 1.63 -15.55
C CYS A 216 -8.92 2.80 -16.49
N GLN A 217 -7.71 3.37 -16.48
CA GLN A 217 -7.32 4.42 -17.43
C GLN A 217 -7.32 3.94 -18.88
N ASN A 218 -6.93 2.68 -19.11
CA ASN A 218 -6.88 2.09 -20.44
C ASN A 218 -8.26 1.71 -21.00
N GLY A 219 -9.28 1.63 -20.14
CA GLY A 219 -10.67 1.35 -20.52
C GLY A 219 -11.01 -0.14 -20.63
N GLY A 220 -10.10 -1.05 -20.28
CA GLY A 220 -10.34 -2.49 -20.38
C GLY A 220 -9.15 -3.36 -20.00
N GLU A 221 -9.45 -4.58 -19.55
CA GLU A 221 -8.45 -5.60 -19.23
C GLU A 221 -7.72 -6.12 -20.47
N ASP A 222 -8.43 -6.24 -21.59
CA ASP A 222 -7.92 -6.83 -22.84
C ASP A 222 -7.13 -5.86 -23.72
N ILE A 223 -6.95 -4.62 -23.25
CA ILE A 223 -6.25 -3.58 -23.99
C ILE A 223 -4.78 -3.59 -23.53
N PHE A 224 -3.87 -3.81 -24.48
CA PHE A 224 -2.43 -3.66 -24.28
C PHE A 224 -1.97 -2.32 -24.83
N LEU A 225 -1.12 -1.62 -24.07
CA LEU A 225 -0.58 -0.33 -24.47
C LEU A 225 0.53 -0.52 -25.51
N SER A 226 0.51 0.29 -26.58
CA SER A 226 1.67 0.37 -27.48
C SER A 226 2.88 0.94 -26.75
N ALA A 227 4.10 0.62 -27.20
CA ALA A 227 5.33 1.20 -26.65
C ALA A 227 5.30 2.74 -26.68
N THR A 228 4.74 3.33 -27.75
CA THR A 228 4.53 4.78 -27.84
C THR A 228 3.63 5.28 -26.73
N THR A 229 2.46 4.66 -26.53
CA THR A 229 1.51 5.05 -25.48
C THR A 229 2.13 4.95 -24.08
N LYS A 230 2.86 3.87 -23.79
CA LYS A 230 3.61 3.71 -22.53
C LYS A 230 4.66 4.80 -22.30
N SER A 231 5.13 5.46 -23.36
CA SER A 231 6.21 6.45 -23.31
C SER A 231 5.75 7.91 -23.42
N SER A 232 4.49 8.17 -23.78
CA SER A 232 4.03 9.54 -24.11
C SER A 232 2.69 9.94 -23.53
N ASP A 233 1.85 9.00 -23.09
CA ASP A 233 0.55 9.31 -22.52
C ASP A 233 0.70 9.63 -21.02
N SER A 234 0.26 10.82 -20.61
CA SER A 234 0.39 11.29 -19.23
C SER A 234 -0.31 10.40 -18.21
N ARG A 235 -1.31 9.61 -18.63
CA ARG A 235 -1.96 8.61 -17.77
C ARG A 235 -0.99 7.51 -17.35
N PHE A 236 0.02 7.19 -18.15
CA PHE A 236 0.90 6.05 -17.90
C PHE A 236 2.37 6.43 -17.75
N TRP A 237 2.74 7.63 -18.17
CA TRP A 237 4.10 8.12 -18.11
C TRP A 237 4.12 9.64 -17.98
N ASN A 238 4.83 10.13 -16.97
CA ASN A 238 5.06 11.54 -16.79
C ASN A 238 6.54 11.81 -16.49
N ALA A 239 7.01 12.92 -17.03
CA ALA A 239 8.33 13.46 -16.77
C ALA A 239 8.30 14.29 -15.48
N CYS A 240 9.30 14.10 -14.62
CA CYS A 240 9.56 14.96 -13.47
C CYS A 240 11.06 15.16 -13.26
N ALA A 241 11.45 16.14 -12.44
CA ALA A 241 12.84 16.39 -12.13
C ALA A 241 13.43 15.27 -11.25
N ARG A 242 14.65 14.85 -11.58
CA ARG A 242 15.46 13.94 -10.77
C ARG A 242 15.92 14.66 -9.52
N LYS A 243 15.71 14.06 -8.35
CA LYS A 243 16.15 14.61 -7.06
C LYS A 243 17.67 14.83 -6.98
N SER A 244 18.46 14.01 -7.67
CA SER A 244 19.92 14.04 -7.60
C SER A 244 20.58 15.13 -8.46
N SER A 245 19.99 15.49 -9.59
CA SER A 245 20.60 16.35 -10.61
C SER A 245 19.73 17.50 -11.10
N GLY A 246 18.43 17.48 -10.82
CA GLY A 246 17.45 18.42 -11.39
C GLY A 246 17.12 18.16 -12.87
N THR A 247 17.82 17.26 -13.55
CA THR A 247 17.50 16.87 -14.94
C THR A 247 16.19 16.10 -14.98
N VAL A 248 15.48 16.13 -16.10
CA VAL A 248 14.14 15.54 -16.22
C VAL A 248 14.21 14.08 -16.66
N TYR A 249 13.35 13.22 -16.11
CA TYR A 249 13.19 11.84 -16.59
C TYR A 249 12.64 11.80 -18.01
N THR A 250 13.26 10.97 -18.85
CA THR A 250 12.78 10.67 -20.21
C THR A 250 12.32 9.23 -20.32
N PRO A 251 11.43 8.89 -21.27
CA PRO A 251 10.98 7.50 -21.45
C PRO A 251 12.09 6.51 -21.83
N ALA A 252 13.24 7.03 -22.30
CA ALA A 252 14.42 6.23 -22.65
C ALA A 252 15.32 5.95 -21.45
N ASP A 253 15.05 6.55 -20.29
CA ASP A 253 15.87 6.40 -19.10
C ASP A 253 15.74 5.00 -18.54
N ASN A 254 16.90 4.44 -18.18
CA ASN A 254 16.95 3.18 -17.46
C ASN A 254 16.72 3.39 -15.96
N VAL A 255 16.19 2.37 -15.30
CA VAL A 255 16.01 2.32 -13.85
C VAL A 255 17.37 2.21 -13.17
N THR A 256 17.64 3.10 -12.22
CA THR A 256 18.84 3.05 -11.38
C THR A 256 18.64 2.05 -10.24
N MET A 257 19.37 0.92 -10.29
CA MET A 257 19.28 -0.18 -9.33
C MET A 257 20.69 -0.59 -8.92
N ARG A 258 21.32 0.16 -8.00
CA ARG A 258 22.76 0.06 -7.76
C ARG A 258 23.10 -0.59 -6.42
N VAL A 259 24.09 -1.47 -6.45
CA VAL A 259 24.73 -2.03 -5.25
C VAL A 259 26.24 -2.07 -5.44
N THR A 260 27.00 -2.29 -4.36
CA THR A 260 28.45 -2.46 -4.50
C THR A 260 28.77 -3.73 -5.31
N GLY A 261 29.65 -3.57 -6.30
CA GLY A 261 30.19 -4.63 -7.12
C GLY A 261 31.17 -5.53 -6.36
N PHE A 262 31.88 -6.39 -7.10
CA PHE A 262 32.76 -7.41 -6.50
C PHE A 262 33.90 -6.81 -5.65
N ASP A 263 34.36 -5.61 -5.99
CA ASP A 263 35.39 -4.87 -5.23
C ASP A 263 34.89 -4.32 -3.88
N GLY A 264 33.59 -4.41 -3.61
CA GLY A 264 32.93 -3.89 -2.42
C GLY A 264 32.86 -2.35 -2.35
N ARG A 265 33.28 -1.63 -3.39
CA ARG A 265 33.44 -0.17 -3.39
C ARG A 265 32.71 0.52 -4.54
N THR A 266 32.79 -0.04 -5.74
CA THR A 266 32.17 0.57 -6.93
C THR A 266 30.70 0.23 -6.98
N PHE A 267 29.84 1.24 -7.18
CA PHE A 267 28.40 1.04 -7.34
C PHE A 267 28.02 0.85 -8.79
N VAL A 268 27.45 -0.32 -9.10
CA VAL A 268 27.06 -0.76 -10.44
C VAL A 268 25.57 -1.06 -10.50
N ASN A 269 24.93 -0.84 -11.65
CA ASN A 269 23.57 -1.31 -11.87
C ASN A 269 23.53 -2.84 -11.88
N VAL A 270 22.62 -3.42 -11.10
CA VAL A 270 22.54 -4.88 -10.92
C VAL A 270 22.18 -5.61 -12.21
N TRP A 271 21.44 -4.99 -13.11
CA TRP A 271 21.09 -5.58 -14.42
C TRP A 271 22.20 -5.47 -15.46
N GLN A 272 23.28 -4.71 -15.18
CA GLN A 272 24.32 -4.39 -16.17
C GLN A 272 25.63 -5.17 -15.95
N ASP A 273 26.03 -5.42 -14.70
CA ASP A 273 27.32 -6.04 -14.38
C ASP A 273 27.19 -7.55 -14.10
N PRO A 274 27.68 -8.44 -14.97
CA PRO A 274 27.59 -9.89 -14.78
C PRO A 274 28.32 -10.43 -13.55
N LYS A 275 29.24 -9.65 -12.96
CA LYS A 275 29.97 -10.02 -11.75
C LYS A 275 29.20 -9.64 -10.48
N ASN A 276 28.10 -8.90 -10.60
CA ASN A 276 27.29 -8.53 -9.46
C ASN A 276 26.46 -9.71 -8.95
N VAL A 277 26.39 -9.87 -7.63
CA VAL A 277 25.66 -10.97 -6.99
C VAL A 277 24.15 -10.96 -7.27
N LEU A 278 23.57 -9.79 -7.53
CA LEU A 278 22.15 -9.67 -7.88
C LEU A 278 21.88 -9.79 -9.38
N TYR A 279 22.91 -9.76 -10.23
CA TYR A 279 22.76 -9.79 -11.69
C TYR A 279 21.88 -10.93 -12.21
N PRO A 280 22.00 -12.18 -11.74
CA PRO A 280 21.15 -13.27 -12.22
C PRO A 280 19.65 -13.02 -12.05
N PHE A 281 19.23 -12.14 -11.15
CA PHE A 281 17.83 -11.87 -10.83
C PHE A 281 17.23 -10.70 -11.62
N PHE A 282 18.09 -9.88 -12.24
CA PHE A 282 17.69 -8.64 -12.92
C PHE A 282 18.09 -8.58 -14.40
N LYS A 283 19.06 -9.39 -14.86
CA LYS A 283 19.63 -9.32 -16.21
C LYS A 283 18.62 -9.46 -17.36
N ASP A 284 17.52 -10.15 -17.12
CA ASP A 284 16.48 -10.46 -18.11
C ASP A 284 15.21 -9.60 -17.91
N LEU A 285 15.19 -8.73 -16.88
CA LEU A 285 14.09 -7.80 -16.63
C LEU A 285 14.18 -6.59 -17.57
N PRO A 286 13.04 -5.97 -17.93
CA PRO A 286 13.05 -4.69 -18.63
C PRO A 286 13.80 -3.62 -17.81
N THR A 287 14.67 -2.85 -18.47
CA THR A 287 15.54 -1.88 -17.79
C THR A 287 15.05 -0.44 -17.93
N LYS A 288 14.16 -0.15 -18.88
CA LYS A 288 13.58 1.19 -19.04
C LYS A 288 12.33 1.31 -18.22
N TYR A 289 12.11 2.50 -17.68
CA TYR A 289 10.90 2.77 -16.92
C TYR A 289 9.61 2.62 -17.74
N SER A 290 9.62 3.05 -19.01
CA SER A 290 8.48 2.93 -19.90
C SER A 290 8.08 1.48 -20.16
N ASP A 291 9.04 0.54 -20.12
CA ASP A 291 8.76 -0.88 -20.30
C ASP A 291 8.11 -1.52 -19.06
N LEU A 292 8.25 -0.90 -17.88
CA LEU A 292 7.69 -1.36 -16.60
C LEU A 292 6.26 -0.86 -16.35
N VAL A 293 5.67 -0.12 -17.28
CA VAL A 293 4.34 0.50 -17.12
C VAL A 293 3.23 -0.52 -16.92
N ASP A 294 3.24 -1.62 -17.66
CA ASP A 294 2.19 -2.64 -17.63
C ASP A 294 2.75 -3.99 -17.17
N ALA A 295 2.26 -4.50 -16.03
CA ALA A 295 2.67 -5.77 -15.46
C ALA A 295 2.33 -6.96 -16.38
N LYS A 296 1.37 -6.80 -17.31
CA LYS A 296 1.01 -7.83 -18.28
C LYS A 296 1.92 -7.85 -19.50
N ASP A 297 2.78 -6.85 -19.68
CA ASP A 297 3.64 -6.71 -20.86
C ASP A 297 5.10 -6.53 -20.47
N LEU A 298 5.61 -7.56 -19.75
CA LEU A 298 6.99 -7.71 -19.28
C LEU A 298 7.66 -8.98 -19.85
N GLY A 299 7.11 -9.55 -20.93
CA GLY A 299 7.58 -10.80 -21.53
C GLY A 299 7.39 -12.00 -20.60
N ASN A 300 8.46 -12.78 -20.38
CA ASN A 300 8.43 -13.95 -19.50
C ASN A 300 8.19 -13.63 -18.02
N TYR A 301 8.25 -12.34 -17.66
CA TYR A 301 8.02 -11.85 -16.32
C TYR A 301 6.64 -11.21 -16.15
N SER A 302 5.77 -11.28 -17.17
CA SER A 302 4.41 -10.77 -17.04
C SER A 302 3.64 -11.51 -15.95
N TYR A 303 2.84 -10.79 -15.18
CA TYR A 303 2.07 -11.35 -14.07
C TYR A 303 0.72 -10.67 -13.87
N THR A 304 -0.12 -11.32 -13.07
CA THR A 304 -1.42 -10.84 -12.60
C THR A 304 -1.56 -11.16 -11.12
N TYR A 305 -2.60 -10.61 -10.49
CA TYR A 305 -2.92 -10.88 -9.10
C TYR A 305 -4.12 -11.81 -8.95
N ASN A 306 -4.21 -12.50 -7.80
CA ASN A 306 -5.46 -13.03 -7.29
C ASN A 306 -6.04 -11.99 -6.32
N ILE A 307 -7.16 -11.36 -6.67
CA ILE A 307 -7.73 -10.23 -5.92
C ILE A 307 -9.15 -10.52 -5.45
N SER A 308 -9.51 -9.95 -4.30
CA SER A 308 -10.81 -10.11 -3.68
C SER A 308 -11.37 -8.80 -3.14
N GLY A 309 -12.61 -8.85 -2.63
CA GLY A 309 -13.19 -7.77 -1.83
C GLY A 309 -13.17 -6.41 -2.51
N ALA A 310 -12.74 -5.39 -1.77
CA ALA A 310 -12.71 -4.02 -2.26
C ALA A 310 -11.76 -3.80 -3.44
N LEU A 311 -10.60 -4.46 -3.47
CA LEU A 311 -9.64 -4.37 -4.58
C LEU A 311 -10.20 -4.98 -5.87
N ALA A 312 -10.85 -6.15 -5.77
CA ALA A 312 -11.57 -6.76 -6.90
C ALA A 312 -12.70 -5.86 -7.43
N ASN A 313 -13.42 -5.21 -6.53
CA ASN A 313 -14.46 -4.25 -6.90
C ASN A 313 -13.88 -3.02 -7.64
N MET A 314 -12.76 -2.47 -7.16
CA MET A 314 -12.05 -1.37 -7.85
C MET A 314 -11.54 -1.80 -9.23
N TYR A 315 -10.94 -2.99 -9.33
CA TYR A 315 -10.47 -3.52 -10.60
C TYR A 315 -11.61 -3.69 -11.60
N THR A 316 -12.73 -4.28 -11.16
CA THR A 316 -13.86 -4.60 -12.05
C THR A 316 -14.60 -3.33 -12.46
N ASN A 317 -14.99 -2.50 -11.49
CA ASN A 317 -15.93 -1.40 -11.68
C ASN A 317 -15.26 -0.03 -11.85
N CYS A 318 -13.95 0.10 -11.66
CA CYS A 318 -13.21 1.35 -11.79
C CYS A 318 -13.90 2.51 -11.03
N TRP A 319 -14.11 3.66 -11.68
CA TRP A 319 -14.78 4.80 -11.07
C TRP A 319 -16.22 4.55 -10.58
N ALA A 320 -16.85 3.45 -11.01
CA ALA A 320 -18.18 3.05 -10.56
C ALA A 320 -18.14 2.17 -9.29
N SER A 321 -16.97 1.86 -8.72
CA SER A 321 -16.81 0.93 -7.59
C SER A 321 -17.47 1.38 -6.29
N ASN A 322 -17.94 2.63 -6.20
CA ASN A 322 -18.67 3.17 -5.05
C ASN A 322 -20.11 3.58 -5.39
N THR A 323 -20.65 3.09 -6.51
CA THR A 323 -22.03 3.35 -6.96
C THR A 323 -22.93 2.14 -6.76
N ILE A 324 -24.26 2.33 -6.79
CA ILE A 324 -25.23 1.22 -6.69
C ILE A 324 -24.98 0.10 -7.72
N ASN A 325 -24.50 0.43 -8.92
CA ASN A 325 -24.22 -0.58 -9.96
C ASN A 325 -23.17 -1.60 -9.50
N SER A 326 -22.23 -1.19 -8.66
CA SER A 326 -21.23 -2.08 -8.07
C SER A 326 -21.75 -2.95 -6.92
N ALA A 327 -22.92 -2.62 -6.35
CA ALA A 327 -23.52 -3.38 -5.24
C ALA A 327 -23.95 -4.80 -5.66
N SER A 328 -24.29 -4.99 -6.94
CA SER A 328 -24.78 -6.25 -7.52
C SER A 328 -23.67 -7.29 -7.77
N PHE A 329 -22.39 -6.91 -7.61
CA PHE A 329 -21.25 -7.78 -7.89
C PHE A 329 -21.15 -9.00 -6.95
N SER A 330 -21.93 -9.05 -5.86
CA SER A 330 -21.78 -10.08 -4.83
C SER A 330 -22.38 -11.46 -5.16
N LEU A 331 -23.02 -11.67 -6.33
CA LEU A 331 -23.67 -12.98 -6.62
C LEU A 331 -23.38 -13.63 -7.98
N MET A 332 -22.97 -12.90 -9.03
CA MET A 332 -22.95 -13.45 -10.40
C MET A 332 -21.58 -13.51 -11.10
N SER A 333 -20.55 -12.86 -10.57
CA SER A 333 -19.22 -12.85 -11.22
C SER A 333 -18.26 -13.91 -10.67
N ALA A 334 -18.41 -14.29 -9.39
CA ALA A 334 -17.57 -15.33 -8.78
C ALA A 334 -17.79 -16.71 -9.41
N THR A 335 -19.00 -16.98 -9.91
CA THR A 335 -19.36 -18.28 -10.52
C THR A 335 -19.02 -18.40 -12.00
N ARG A 336 -18.65 -17.32 -12.71
CA ARG A 336 -18.33 -17.39 -14.15
C ARG A 336 -16.86 -17.63 -14.47
N GLN A 337 -15.93 -17.47 -13.52
CA GLN A 337 -14.50 -17.61 -13.78
C GLN A 337 -13.86 -18.87 -13.18
N GLU A 338 -14.60 -19.71 -12.46
CA GLU A 338 -14.00 -20.81 -11.71
C GLU A 338 -13.96 -22.18 -12.39
N SER A 339 -14.49 -22.43 -13.60
CA SER A 339 -14.49 -23.85 -14.05
C SER A 339 -14.46 -24.27 -15.51
N GLU A 340 -14.31 -23.43 -16.54
CA GLU A 340 -14.19 -23.97 -17.91
C GLU A 340 -13.22 -23.18 -18.81
N GLY A 341 -12.00 -23.71 -19.00
CA GLY A 341 -11.20 -23.45 -20.20
C GLY A 341 -10.12 -22.35 -20.15
N ARG A 342 -9.66 -21.87 -18.98
CA ARG A 342 -8.49 -20.97 -18.94
C ARG A 342 -7.24 -21.67 -19.46
N ARG A 343 -6.68 -21.17 -20.57
CA ARG A 343 -5.31 -21.52 -21.00
C ARG A 343 -4.33 -20.81 -20.06
N ASN A 344 -3.18 -21.42 -19.80
CA ASN A 344 -2.10 -20.84 -19.00
C ASN A 344 -1.60 -19.47 -19.51
N ASP A 345 -1.96 -19.07 -20.74
CA ASP A 345 -1.53 -17.83 -21.39
C ASP A 345 -2.47 -16.62 -21.16
N ASP A 346 -3.61 -16.79 -20.46
CA ASP A 346 -4.56 -15.68 -20.23
C ASP A 346 -4.13 -14.85 -19.00
N LEU A 347 -3.43 -13.73 -19.24
CA LEU A 347 -2.94 -12.79 -18.23
C LEU A 347 -4.07 -11.92 -17.64
N ARG A 348 -5.03 -12.59 -16.98
CA ARG A 348 -6.16 -11.99 -16.27
C ARG A 348 -6.12 -12.30 -14.78
N PRO A 349 -6.45 -11.33 -13.90
CA PRO A 349 -6.58 -11.60 -12.49
C PRO A 349 -7.57 -12.72 -12.18
N ILE A 350 -7.29 -13.46 -11.11
CA ILE A 350 -8.30 -14.30 -10.47
C ILE A 350 -9.13 -13.37 -9.59
N ILE A 351 -10.45 -13.30 -9.85
CA ILE A 351 -11.37 -12.50 -9.05
C ILE A 351 -12.10 -13.40 -8.07
N SER A 352 -11.73 -13.30 -6.80
CA SER A 352 -12.33 -14.06 -5.71
C SER A 352 -13.42 -13.22 -5.00
N PRO A 353 -14.46 -13.86 -4.42
CA PRO A 353 -15.46 -13.12 -3.64
C PRO A 353 -14.82 -12.44 -2.42
N GLY A 354 -15.38 -11.31 -2.03
CA GLY A 354 -15.03 -10.63 -0.77
C GLY A 354 -15.63 -11.31 0.45
N THR A 355 -15.25 -10.82 1.62
CA THR A 355 -15.85 -11.22 2.90
C THR A 355 -17.13 -10.43 3.20
N GLU A 356 -17.89 -10.84 4.23
CA GLU A 356 -19.04 -10.06 4.73
C GLU A 356 -18.61 -8.67 5.23
N ASP A 357 -17.39 -8.55 5.77
CA ASP A 357 -16.82 -7.27 6.20
C ASP A 357 -16.59 -6.33 5.01
N ASP A 358 -16.05 -6.86 3.91
CA ASP A 358 -15.88 -6.11 2.65
C ASP A 358 -17.23 -5.63 2.11
N ASP A 359 -18.25 -6.51 2.12
CA ASP A 359 -19.59 -6.19 1.65
C ASP A 359 -20.29 -5.14 2.52
N THR A 360 -20.08 -5.19 3.83
CA THR A 360 -20.63 -4.20 4.78
C THR A 360 -20.04 -2.82 4.50
N VAL A 361 -18.71 -2.71 4.39
CA VAL A 361 -18.03 -1.45 4.08
C VAL A 361 -18.37 -0.94 2.69
N LYS A 362 -18.47 -1.83 1.69
CA LYS A 362 -18.90 -1.47 0.33
C LYS A 362 -20.29 -0.82 0.36
N ARG A 363 -21.28 -1.45 0.99
CA ARG A 363 -22.65 -0.90 1.08
C ARG A 363 -22.70 0.42 1.83
N TRP A 364 -21.91 0.55 2.90
CA TRP A 364 -21.79 1.80 3.65
C TRP A 364 -21.23 2.94 2.78
N THR A 365 -20.12 2.70 2.06
CA THR A 365 -19.50 3.71 1.20
C THR A 365 -20.41 4.12 0.04
N ILE A 366 -21.13 3.16 -0.57
CA ILE A 366 -22.17 3.45 -1.58
C ILE A 366 -23.27 4.32 -0.96
N ALA A 367 -23.79 3.97 0.23
CA ALA A 367 -24.86 4.74 0.86
C ALA A 367 -24.45 6.20 1.15
N LEU A 368 -23.20 6.43 1.57
CA LEU A 368 -22.67 7.78 1.77
C LEU A 368 -22.52 8.54 0.45
N TYR A 369 -21.94 7.91 -0.57
CA TYR A 369 -21.79 8.51 -1.89
C TYR A 369 -23.16 8.89 -2.49
N GLU A 370 -24.12 7.97 -2.52
CA GLU A 370 -25.45 8.22 -3.07
C GLU A 370 -26.22 9.27 -2.25
N ALA A 371 -26.09 9.26 -0.92
CA ALA A 371 -26.68 10.30 -0.09
C ALA A 371 -26.11 11.70 -0.39
N ALA A 372 -24.80 11.81 -0.65
CA ALA A 372 -24.20 13.06 -1.11
C ALA A 372 -24.72 13.47 -2.49
N ARG A 373 -24.88 12.53 -3.43
CA ARG A 373 -25.44 12.79 -4.76
C ARG A 373 -26.89 13.29 -4.68
N ILE A 374 -27.72 12.70 -3.81
CA ILE A 374 -29.13 13.09 -3.61
C ILE A 374 -29.25 14.55 -3.16
N VAL A 375 -28.33 15.03 -2.31
CA VAL A 375 -28.35 16.42 -1.83
C VAL A 375 -27.66 17.42 -2.76
N GLY A 376 -27.27 16.97 -3.96
CA GLY A 376 -26.80 17.84 -5.05
C GLY A 376 -25.30 17.96 -5.21
N TYR A 377 -24.48 17.21 -4.46
CA TYR A 377 -23.02 17.21 -4.68
C TYR A 377 -22.69 16.59 -6.03
N GLU A 378 -21.79 17.23 -6.79
CA GLU A 378 -21.17 16.64 -7.97
C GLU A 378 -20.42 15.34 -7.64
N GLU A 379 -20.12 14.54 -8.65
CA GLU A 379 -19.50 13.23 -8.51
C GLU A 379 -18.19 13.21 -7.71
N TRP A 380 -17.28 14.17 -7.97
CA TRP A 380 -16.01 14.27 -7.24
C TRP A 380 -16.24 14.75 -5.81
N ALA A 381 -17.15 15.71 -5.62
CA ALA A 381 -17.45 16.29 -4.31
C ALA A 381 -18.21 15.30 -3.41
N ALA A 382 -19.05 14.43 -3.99
CA ALA A 382 -19.71 13.34 -3.28
C ALA A 382 -18.70 12.31 -2.74
N ARG A 383 -17.63 12.05 -3.50
CA ARG A 383 -16.53 11.18 -3.06
C ARG A 383 -15.66 11.82 -1.98
N GLU A 384 -15.42 13.13 -2.07
CA GLU A 384 -14.80 13.91 -0.99
C GLU A 384 -15.64 13.86 0.30
N GLN A 385 -16.97 14.02 0.19
CA GLN A 385 -17.87 13.92 1.35
C GLN A 385 -17.87 12.50 1.96
N MET A 386 -17.84 11.46 1.12
CA MET A 386 -17.71 10.06 1.56
C MET A 386 -16.39 9.84 2.33
N GLU A 387 -15.24 10.26 1.78
CA GLU A 387 -13.95 10.17 2.48
C GLU A 387 -13.97 10.99 3.78
N THR A 388 -14.56 12.19 3.76
CA THR A 388 -14.68 13.06 4.94
C THR A 388 -15.42 12.37 6.08
N VAL A 389 -16.55 11.72 5.80
CA VAL A 389 -17.30 10.94 6.79
C VAL A 389 -16.47 9.77 7.32
N ILE A 390 -15.72 9.09 6.46
CA ILE A 390 -14.90 7.94 6.85
C ILE A 390 -13.74 8.36 7.76
N CYS A 391 -13.05 9.46 7.45
CA CYS A 391 -12.01 9.99 8.33
C CYS A 391 -12.60 10.45 9.68
N GLN A 392 -13.78 11.06 9.68
CA GLN A 392 -14.47 11.40 10.93
C GLN A 392 -14.91 10.16 11.72
N TYR A 393 -15.37 9.10 11.05
CA TYR A 393 -15.69 7.83 11.70
C TYR A 393 -14.44 7.16 12.28
N GLN A 394 -13.30 7.23 11.58
CA GLN A 394 -12.01 6.77 12.08
C GLN A 394 -11.64 7.48 13.40
N GLU A 395 -11.75 8.81 13.42
CA GLU A 395 -11.50 9.63 14.62
C GLU A 395 -12.46 9.26 15.76
N ASP A 396 -13.74 9.14 15.46
CA ASP A 396 -14.76 8.93 16.47
C ASP A 396 -14.75 7.52 17.06
N CYS A 397 -14.53 6.50 16.22
CA CYS A 397 -14.96 5.14 16.50
C CYS A 397 -13.83 4.10 16.37
N LEU A 398 -12.75 4.38 15.63
CA LEU A 398 -11.73 3.38 15.28
C LEU A 398 -10.37 3.57 15.95
N GLY A 399 -10.25 4.54 16.86
CA GLY A 399 -9.02 4.77 17.64
C GLY A 399 -8.24 6.02 17.24
N GLY A 400 -8.87 6.93 16.49
CA GLY A 400 -8.28 8.21 16.13
C GLY A 400 -7.68 8.24 14.73
N VAL A 401 -7.49 9.44 14.20
CA VAL A 401 -6.61 9.69 13.06
C VAL A 401 -5.20 10.01 13.56
N VAL A 402 -4.19 9.40 12.92
CA VAL A 402 -2.79 9.49 13.36
C VAL A 402 -1.96 10.14 12.28
N ASP A 403 -1.15 11.12 12.66
CA ASP A 403 -0.21 11.80 11.76
C ASP A 403 1.17 11.11 11.72
N PHE A 404 2.03 11.55 10.81
CA PHE A 404 3.41 11.07 10.73
C PHE A 404 4.18 11.40 12.01
N THR A 405 4.93 10.41 12.50
CA THR A 405 5.86 10.60 13.62
C THR A 405 7.03 11.49 13.18
N ASP A 406 7.62 12.24 14.13
CA ASP A 406 8.80 13.06 13.86
C ASP A 406 9.96 12.26 13.25
N LEU A 407 10.11 11.00 13.69
CA LEU A 407 11.09 10.07 13.12
C LEU A 407 10.86 9.85 11.63
N TYR A 408 9.63 9.50 11.26
CA TYR A 408 9.27 9.23 9.87
C TYR A 408 9.43 10.48 9.00
N ARG A 409 8.99 11.64 9.51
CA ARG A 409 9.17 12.95 8.86
C ARG A 409 10.64 13.25 8.60
N THR A 410 11.49 13.04 9.59
CA THR A 410 12.93 13.30 9.50
C THR A 410 13.58 12.39 8.46
N ASN A 411 13.29 11.09 8.50
CA ASN A 411 13.93 10.11 7.63
C ASN A 411 13.51 10.22 6.16
N PHE A 412 12.29 10.71 5.89
CA PHE A 412 11.76 10.84 4.53
C PHE A 412 11.57 12.30 4.10
N GLY A 413 11.93 13.32 4.90
CA GLY A 413 11.75 14.73 4.54
C GLY A 413 10.29 15.13 4.30
N ILE A 414 9.36 14.64 5.12
CA ILE A 414 7.91 14.88 4.94
C ILE A 414 7.46 16.10 5.74
N GLU A 415 7.01 17.13 5.03
CA GLU A 415 6.48 18.37 5.63
C GLU A 415 4.95 18.35 5.84
N GLY A 416 4.20 17.60 5.02
CA GLY A 416 2.73 17.54 5.09
C GLY A 416 2.17 16.55 6.13
N HIS A 417 0.85 16.52 6.30
CA HIS A 417 0.18 15.59 7.21
C HIS A 417 -0.43 14.39 6.48
N THR A 418 -0.83 13.37 7.25
CA THR A 418 -1.69 12.28 6.74
C THR A 418 -3.06 12.83 6.35
N ARG A 419 -3.70 12.22 5.35
CA ARG A 419 -4.93 12.75 4.72
C ARG A 419 -6.08 12.82 5.73
N CYS A 420 -6.36 11.75 6.46
CA CYS A 420 -7.45 11.74 7.41
C CYS A 420 -7.19 12.66 8.61
N PHE A 421 -5.92 12.85 9.00
CA PHE A 421 -5.56 13.85 9.99
C PHE A 421 -5.93 15.26 9.51
N SER A 422 -5.50 15.65 8.31
CA SER A 422 -5.85 16.96 7.73
C SER A 422 -7.37 17.17 7.63
N VAL A 423 -8.10 16.17 7.13
CA VAL A 423 -9.56 16.24 6.98
C VAL A 423 -10.25 16.48 8.32
N VAL A 424 -9.83 15.79 9.38
CA VAL A 424 -10.41 15.95 10.72
C VAL A 424 -10.04 17.29 11.35
N GLU A 425 -8.80 17.78 11.17
CA GLU A 425 -8.42 19.12 11.64
C GLU A 425 -9.20 20.23 10.91
N GLU A 426 -9.45 20.08 9.61
CA GLU A 426 -10.31 20.99 8.84
C GLU A 426 -11.77 20.97 9.35
N LEU A 427 -12.29 19.81 9.76
CA LEU A 427 -13.62 19.69 10.39
C LEU A 427 -13.67 20.39 11.76
N LYS A 428 -12.63 20.23 12.59
CA LYS A 428 -12.53 20.86 13.92
C LYS A 428 -12.47 22.38 13.84
N THR A 429 -11.77 22.91 12.85
CA THR A 429 -11.60 24.36 12.62
C THR A 429 -12.75 24.99 11.84
N GLY A 430 -13.65 24.18 11.26
CA GLY A 430 -14.77 24.65 10.43
C GLY A 430 -14.38 25.01 8.99
N TYR A 431 -13.15 24.73 8.56
CA TYR A 431 -12.71 24.91 7.17
C TYR A 431 -13.40 23.89 6.23
N ARG A 432 -13.70 22.70 6.75
CA ARG A 432 -14.47 21.66 6.06
C ARG A 432 -15.77 21.38 6.82
N ALA A 433 -16.79 20.95 6.10
CA ALA A 433 -18.05 20.47 6.68
C ALA A 433 -18.52 19.18 6.00
N ILE A 434 -19.20 18.33 6.77
CA ILE A 434 -19.96 17.19 6.24
C ILE A 434 -21.35 17.67 5.87
N GLY A 435 -21.63 17.77 4.57
CA GLY A 435 -22.91 18.21 4.02
C GLY A 435 -23.92 17.09 3.79
N ILE A 436 -23.58 15.83 4.06
CA ILE A 436 -24.53 14.70 4.00
C ILE A 436 -25.46 14.77 5.23
N PRO A 437 -26.77 15.02 5.08
CA PRO A 437 -27.69 15.08 6.21
C PRO A 437 -27.80 13.73 6.91
N ASN A 438 -27.84 13.74 8.24
CA ASN A 438 -27.95 12.52 9.06
C ASN A 438 -26.90 11.43 8.72
N TRP A 439 -25.70 11.83 8.29
CA TRP A 439 -24.63 10.88 7.91
C TRP A 439 -24.29 9.90 9.04
N LYS A 440 -24.33 10.32 10.31
CA LYS A 440 -24.15 9.42 11.47
C LYS A 440 -25.23 8.33 11.50
N GLY A 441 -26.49 8.69 11.26
CA GLY A 441 -27.59 7.75 11.18
C GLY A 441 -27.50 6.81 9.97
N ILE A 442 -26.96 7.27 8.84
CA ILE A 442 -26.64 6.40 7.69
C ILE A 442 -25.56 5.41 8.09
N THR A 443 -24.44 5.87 8.65
CA THR A 443 -23.34 5.02 9.12
C THR A 443 -23.79 3.98 10.13
N SER A 444 -24.61 4.36 11.12
CA SER A 444 -25.13 3.46 12.16
C SER A 444 -26.04 2.33 11.64
N ARG A 445 -26.47 2.36 10.37
CA ARG A 445 -27.19 1.23 9.74
C ARG A 445 -26.27 0.10 9.31
N PHE A 446 -25.00 0.40 9.08
CA PHE A 446 -24.00 -0.56 8.58
C PHE A 446 -22.98 -0.91 9.66
N LEU A 447 -22.60 0.06 10.49
CA LEU A 447 -21.46 -0.03 11.38
C LEU A 447 -21.79 0.40 12.80
N ARG A 448 -21.08 -0.16 13.77
CA ARG A 448 -21.27 0.14 15.19
C ARG A 448 -20.34 1.25 15.63
N CYS A 449 -20.90 2.30 16.24
CA CYS A 449 -20.11 3.29 16.95
C CYS A 449 -20.84 3.78 18.20
N SER A 450 -20.20 3.63 19.36
CA SER A 450 -20.77 4.04 20.65
C SER A 450 -21.12 5.54 20.70
N LYS A 451 -20.35 6.39 20.02
CA LYS A 451 -20.59 7.84 19.91
C LYS A 451 -21.78 8.19 19.01
N TYR A 452 -22.24 7.28 18.15
CA TYR A 452 -23.31 7.54 17.16
C TYR A 452 -24.63 6.88 17.55
N ASN A 453 -24.72 6.32 18.75
CA ASN A 453 -26.00 5.89 19.31
C ASN A 453 -26.96 7.09 19.36
N LYS A 454 -28.23 6.81 19.06
CA LYS A 454 -29.30 7.81 19.09
C LYS A 454 -29.27 8.52 20.44
N GLN A 455 -28.98 9.83 20.45
CA GLN A 455 -29.70 10.68 21.37
C GLN A 455 -31.17 10.47 21.02
N ASP A 456 -31.97 10.03 21.99
CA ASP A 456 -33.41 10.09 21.90
C ASP A 456 -33.79 11.53 21.54
N THR A 457 -34.05 11.77 20.26
CA THR A 457 -34.83 12.91 19.84
C THR A 457 -36.25 12.59 20.29
N SER A 458 -36.67 13.09 21.45
CA SER A 458 -38.06 13.50 21.59
C SER A 458 -38.17 14.95 21.10
N PRO A 459 -38.86 15.22 19.98
CA PRO A 459 -39.25 16.58 19.61
C PRO A 459 -40.57 17.01 20.28
N TYR A 460 -41.16 16.18 21.15
CA TYR A 460 -42.40 16.49 21.85
C TYR A 460 -42.23 16.26 23.35
N GLY A 461 -41.82 17.32 24.04
CA GLY A 461 -42.08 17.44 25.47
C GLY A 461 -43.58 17.30 25.72
N ALA A 462 -43.91 16.45 26.69
CA ALA A 462 -45.26 16.09 27.08
C ALA A 462 -46.18 17.32 27.20
N ILE A 463 -47.29 17.30 26.45
CA ILE A 463 -48.48 18.03 26.85
C ILE A 463 -49.07 17.23 28.02
N THR A 464 -48.86 17.72 29.24
CA THR A 464 -49.59 17.26 30.42
C THR A 464 -51.05 17.70 30.29
N THR A 465 -51.92 16.76 29.97
CA THR A 465 -53.36 16.87 30.26
C THR A 465 -53.62 16.25 31.63
N GLN A 466 -53.73 17.09 32.66
CA GLN A 466 -54.81 17.18 33.65
C GLN A 466 -54.42 18.13 34.77
#